data_AF-A0A3M1DK50-F1
#
_entry.id   AF-A0A3M1DK50-F1
#
_cell.length_a   1.000
_cell.length_b   1.000
_cell.length_c   1.000
_cell.angle_alpha   90.00
_cell.angle_beta   90.00
_cell.angle_gamma   90.00
#
_symmetry.space_group_name_H-M   'P 1'
#
loop_
_entity.id
_entity.type
_entity.pdbx_description
1 polymer ?
#
loop_
_entity_poly.entity_id
_entity_poly.type
_entity_poly.pdbx_seq_one_letter_code
_entity_poly.pdbx_strand_id
1 'polypeptide(L)'
;MEIRRTLVAAILLNPLLLAGAQADPGDAVERRLDHRGDVIEKRLDHRGDVIDRRLDRKGDRIEERLDHRGDVIEEHLDQKADRLREAGHEKAAEHLEHKGDVIDRRLDRKGDRVDRRLDRKGDRIDRRLDRKGERIDRRLDHRGERLERRYDRAHDGASRRHAHHRRHGRHEHARRAGAR
;
A
#
# COMPACT_ATOMS: atom_id res chain seq x y z
N MET A 1 -42.32 -71.84 -2.43
CA MET A 1 -41.73 -72.16 -1.11
C MET A 1 -40.23 -72.28 -1.31
N GLU A 2 -39.32 -71.53 -0.71
CA GLU A 2 -39.39 -70.55 0.36
C GLU A 2 -38.20 -69.58 0.26
N ILE A 3 -38.45 -68.38 0.75
CA ILE A 3 -37.52 -67.29 1.04
C ILE A 3 -36.77 -67.62 2.34
N ARG A 4 -35.43 -67.52 2.41
CA ARG A 4 -34.63 -67.12 3.61
C ARG A 4 -33.24 -66.62 3.16
N ARG A 5 -32.94 -65.32 3.07
CA ARG A 5 -32.52 -64.36 4.12
C ARG A 5 -31.23 -64.76 4.87
N THR A 6 -30.11 -64.13 4.50
CA THR A 6 -29.03 -63.74 5.44
C THR A 6 -28.54 -62.33 5.09
N LEU A 7 -28.58 -61.45 6.11
CA LEU A 7 -28.13 -60.07 6.14
C LEU A 7 -26.65 -60.04 6.58
N VAL A 8 -25.78 -59.40 5.79
CA VAL A 8 -24.53 -58.76 6.26
C VAL A 8 -24.37 -57.51 5.39
N ALA A 9 -24.89 -56.36 5.83
CA ALA A 9 -24.19 -55.37 6.64
C ALA A 9 -22.95 -54.77 5.92
N ALA A 10 -23.14 -53.51 5.51
CA ALA A 10 -22.15 -52.44 5.42
C ALA A 10 -20.82 -52.74 4.70
N ILE A 11 -20.67 -52.17 3.51
CA ILE A 11 -19.82 -50.99 3.23
C ILE A 11 -20.23 -50.56 1.83
N LEU A 12 -21.28 -49.74 1.74
CA LEU A 12 -21.42 -48.85 0.59
C LEU A 12 -20.26 -47.86 0.76
N LEU A 13 -19.14 -48.16 0.12
CA LEU A 13 -18.02 -47.24 -0.02
C LEU A 13 -18.57 -46.04 -0.78
N ASN A 14 -19.04 -45.04 -0.03
CA ASN A 14 -19.64 -43.84 -0.54
C ASN A 14 -18.58 -43.13 -1.41
N PRO A 15 -18.68 -43.13 -2.75
CA PRO A 15 -17.71 -42.43 -3.59
C PRO A 15 -17.90 -40.91 -3.48
N LEU A 16 -18.93 -40.45 -2.76
CA LEU A 16 -19.30 -39.06 -2.60
C LEU A 16 -18.57 -38.34 -1.46
N LEU A 17 -17.55 -38.96 -0.85
CA LEU A 17 -16.74 -38.33 0.20
C LEU A 17 -15.28 -38.07 -0.23
N LEU A 18 -15.00 -38.12 -1.54
CA LEU A 18 -13.73 -37.67 -2.10
C LEU A 18 -13.93 -36.65 -3.24
N ALA A 19 -15.03 -35.88 -3.17
CA ALA A 19 -15.08 -34.56 -3.80
C ALA A 19 -14.19 -33.65 -2.95
N GLY A 20 -12.89 -33.89 -3.04
CA GLY A 20 -11.89 -33.08 -2.39
C GLY A 20 -12.14 -31.62 -2.73
N ALA A 21 -12.03 -30.77 -1.72
CA ALA A 21 -11.69 -29.37 -1.89
C ALA A 21 -10.33 -29.29 -2.60
N GLN A 22 -10.29 -29.62 -3.88
CA GLN A 22 -9.18 -29.34 -4.78
C GLN A 22 -9.44 -27.92 -5.24
N ALA A 23 -9.01 -26.94 -4.42
CA ALA A 23 -8.97 -25.57 -4.87
C ALA A 23 -8.22 -25.54 -6.21
N ASP A 24 -8.82 -24.93 -7.22
CA ASP A 24 -8.22 -24.82 -8.53
C ASP A 24 -6.83 -24.14 -8.36
N PRO A 25 -5.75 -24.69 -8.95
CA PRO A 25 -4.44 -24.06 -8.92
C PRO A 25 -4.46 -22.59 -9.39
N GLY A 26 -5.40 -22.21 -10.27
CA GLY A 26 -5.72 -20.83 -10.64
C GLY A 26 -6.17 -20.00 -9.45
N ASP A 27 -7.19 -20.43 -8.71
CA ASP A 27 -7.68 -19.73 -7.52
C ASP A 27 -6.58 -19.58 -6.44
N ALA A 28 -5.69 -20.57 -6.32
CA ALA A 28 -4.59 -20.52 -5.36
C ALA A 28 -3.52 -19.47 -5.75
N VAL A 29 -3.36 -19.19 -7.04
CA VAL A 29 -2.46 -18.16 -7.55
C VAL A 29 -3.07 -16.78 -7.40
N GLU A 30 -4.36 -16.63 -7.72
CA GLU A 30 -5.12 -15.38 -7.56
C GLU A 30 -5.07 -14.92 -6.10
N ARG A 31 -5.45 -15.78 -5.15
CA ARG A 31 -5.37 -15.47 -3.71
C ARG A 31 -3.98 -15.05 -3.24
N ARG A 32 -2.91 -15.58 -3.84
CA ARG A 32 -1.52 -15.19 -3.51
C ARG A 32 -1.15 -13.83 -4.08
N LEU A 33 -1.69 -13.45 -5.23
CA LEU A 33 -1.48 -12.14 -5.83
C LEU A 33 -2.24 -11.07 -5.05
N ASP A 34 -3.49 -11.33 -4.70
CA ASP A 34 -4.33 -10.43 -3.89
C ASP A 34 -3.68 -10.17 -2.54
N HIS A 35 -3.33 -11.25 -1.81
CA HIS A 35 -2.65 -11.13 -0.53
C HIS A 35 -1.33 -10.33 -0.64
N ARG A 36 -0.63 -10.47 -1.77
CA ARG A 36 0.60 -9.72 -2.00
C ARG A 36 0.33 -8.26 -2.34
N GLY A 37 -0.77 -7.96 -3.04
CA GLY A 37 -1.29 -6.61 -3.25
C GLY A 37 -1.56 -5.93 -1.92
N ASP A 38 -2.40 -6.54 -1.08
CA ASP A 38 -2.76 -6.03 0.25
C ASP A 38 -1.53 -5.72 1.12
N VAL A 39 -0.53 -6.62 1.12
CA VAL A 39 0.70 -6.44 1.90
C VAL A 39 1.52 -5.26 1.37
N ILE A 40 1.50 -5.02 0.06
CA ILE A 40 2.21 -3.88 -0.53
C ILE A 40 1.48 -2.57 -0.25
N GLU A 41 0.16 -2.53 -0.40
CA GLU A 41 -0.67 -1.37 -0.06
C GLU A 41 -0.43 -0.93 1.38
N LYS A 42 -0.60 -1.86 2.34
CA LYS A 42 -0.33 -1.59 3.77
C LYS A 42 1.08 -1.05 4.03
N ARG A 43 2.08 -1.51 3.27
CA ARG A 43 3.46 -1.02 3.38
C ARG A 43 3.64 0.38 2.78
N LEU A 44 2.90 0.73 1.74
CA LEU A 44 2.92 2.06 1.15
C LEU A 44 2.21 3.06 2.07
N ASP A 45 1.05 2.70 2.60
CA ASP A 45 0.27 3.52 3.54
C ASP A 45 1.09 3.79 4.81
N HIS A 46 1.61 2.74 5.44
CA HIS A 46 2.46 2.88 6.61
C HIS A 46 3.68 3.78 6.34
N ARG A 47 4.22 3.71 5.12
CA ARG A 47 5.35 4.55 4.71
C ARG A 47 4.92 6.00 4.49
N GLY A 48 3.70 6.25 3.99
CA GLY A 48 3.07 7.57 3.96
C GLY A 48 2.98 8.16 5.36
N ASP A 49 2.31 7.47 6.28
CA ASP A 49 2.13 7.91 7.66
C ASP A 49 3.46 8.24 8.37
N VAL A 50 4.50 7.42 8.14
CA VAL A 50 5.83 7.67 8.72
C VAL A 50 6.47 8.93 8.15
N ILE A 51 6.25 9.23 6.87
CA ILE A 51 6.76 10.44 6.25
C ILE A 51 6.00 11.66 6.77
N ASP A 52 4.67 11.59 6.86
CA ASP A 52 3.84 12.71 7.31
C ASP A 52 4.21 13.11 8.74
N ARG A 53 4.23 12.13 9.66
CA ARG A 53 4.72 12.35 11.03
C ARG A 53 6.16 12.88 11.12
N ARG A 54 6.98 12.73 10.07
CA ARG A 54 8.34 13.31 10.04
C ARG A 54 8.34 14.72 9.46
N LEU A 55 7.40 15.06 8.60
CA LEU A 55 7.21 16.41 8.10
C LEU A 55 6.58 17.29 9.18
N ASP A 56 5.55 16.80 9.87
CA ASP A 56 4.88 17.51 10.96
C ASP A 56 5.85 17.87 12.07
N ARG A 57 6.53 16.86 12.67
CA ARG A 57 7.57 17.09 13.69
C ARG A 57 8.69 18.02 13.24
N LYS A 58 8.94 18.09 11.93
CA LYS A 58 9.92 19.01 11.38
C LYS A 58 9.36 20.43 11.27
N GLY A 59 8.09 20.58 10.91
CA GLY A 59 7.32 21.82 10.98
C GLY A 59 7.33 22.37 12.39
N ASP A 60 6.83 21.60 13.35
CA ASP A 60 6.73 21.97 14.78
C ASP A 60 8.09 22.48 15.32
N ARG A 61 9.18 21.74 15.03
CA ARG A 61 10.53 22.14 15.48
C ARG A 61 11.00 23.44 14.84
N ILE A 62 10.58 23.72 13.60
CA ILE A 62 10.97 24.98 12.95
C ILE A 62 10.16 26.13 13.52
N GLU A 63 8.85 25.94 13.73
CA GLU A 63 7.95 26.90 14.36
C GLU A 63 8.45 27.28 15.76
N GLU A 64 8.66 26.30 16.64
CA GLU A 64 9.19 26.51 18.00
C GLU A 64 10.52 27.29 18.01
N ARG A 65 11.38 27.05 17.01
CA ARG A 65 12.65 27.78 16.87
C ARG A 65 12.51 29.19 16.31
N LEU A 66 11.47 29.46 15.54
CA LEU A 66 11.17 30.80 15.04
C LEU A 66 10.55 31.63 16.16
N ASP A 67 9.61 31.06 16.91
CA ASP A 67 8.94 31.69 18.04
C ASP A 67 9.93 32.06 19.14
N HIS A 68 10.70 31.08 19.64
CA HIS A 68 11.75 31.35 20.63
C HIS A 68 12.75 32.40 20.13
N ARG A 69 13.02 32.45 18.82
CA ARG A 69 13.91 33.48 18.27
C ARG A 69 13.22 34.85 18.22
N GLY A 70 11.92 34.90 17.97
CA GLY A 70 11.10 36.10 18.09
C GLY A 70 11.17 36.64 19.51
N ASP A 71 10.82 35.83 20.50
CA ASP A 71 10.80 36.19 21.92
C ASP A 71 12.14 36.77 22.39
N VAL A 72 13.26 36.09 22.07
CA VAL A 72 14.60 36.58 22.45
C VAL A 72 14.96 37.91 21.78
N ILE A 73 14.49 38.14 20.56
CA ILE A 73 14.75 39.40 19.87
C ILE A 73 13.88 40.52 20.45
N GLU A 74 12.60 40.25 20.69
CA GLU A 74 11.67 41.18 21.31
C GLU A 74 12.18 41.62 22.68
N GLU A 75 12.48 40.66 23.57
CA GLU A 75 13.01 40.94 24.91
C GLU A 75 14.30 41.80 24.85
N HIS A 76 15.22 41.50 23.92
CA HIS A 76 16.45 42.29 23.79
C HIS A 76 16.16 43.71 23.31
N LEU A 77 15.24 43.89 22.36
CA LEU A 77 14.90 45.20 21.81
C LEU A 77 14.17 46.04 22.86
N ASP A 78 13.26 45.47 23.63
CA ASP A 78 12.53 46.14 24.70
C ASP A 78 13.46 46.60 25.81
N GLN A 79 14.33 45.71 26.32
CA GLN A 79 15.33 46.08 27.33
C GLN A 79 16.25 47.21 26.85
N LYS A 80 16.56 47.26 25.55
CA LYS A 80 17.40 48.31 24.99
C LYS A 80 16.62 49.61 24.78
N ALA A 81 15.35 49.52 24.38
CA ALA A 81 14.45 50.66 24.26
C ALA A 81 14.24 51.34 25.62
N ASP A 82 14.01 50.57 26.68
CA ASP A 82 13.85 51.09 28.04
C ASP A 82 15.09 51.83 28.53
N ARG A 83 16.29 51.26 28.36
CA ARG A 83 17.55 51.97 28.69
C ARG A 83 17.73 53.26 27.90
N LEU A 84 17.26 53.32 26.65
CA LEU A 84 17.31 54.54 25.85
C LEU A 84 16.33 55.58 26.37
N ARG A 85 15.13 55.18 26.79
CA ARG A 85 14.15 56.08 27.44
C ARG A 85 14.71 56.67 28.72
N GLU A 86 15.30 55.83 29.58
CA GLU A 86 15.95 56.26 30.82
C GLU A 86 17.09 57.27 30.56
N ALA A 87 17.81 57.11 29.45
CA ALA A 87 18.86 58.05 29.01
C ALA A 87 18.32 59.30 28.28
N GLY A 88 17.00 59.46 28.13
CA GLY A 88 16.37 60.60 27.45
C GLY A 88 16.37 60.53 25.92
N HIS A 89 16.58 59.34 25.35
CA HIS A 89 16.64 59.10 23.90
C HIS A 89 15.36 58.49 23.33
N GLU A 90 14.23 59.18 23.50
CA GLU A 90 12.88 58.67 23.13
C GLU A 90 12.78 58.22 21.66
N LYS A 91 13.26 59.03 20.72
CA LYS A 91 13.22 58.70 19.28
C LYS A 91 14.01 57.44 18.92
N ALA A 92 15.09 57.17 19.67
CA ALA A 92 15.90 55.98 19.44
C ALA A 92 15.20 54.73 20.01
N ALA A 93 14.48 54.87 21.14
CA ALA A 93 13.65 53.82 21.70
C ALA A 93 12.49 53.45 20.76
N GLU A 94 11.73 54.44 20.27
CA GLU A 94 10.64 54.25 19.29
C GLU A 94 11.15 53.57 18.00
N HIS A 95 12.36 53.93 17.55
CA HIS A 95 12.97 53.26 16.39
C HIS A 95 13.27 51.78 16.65
N LEU A 96 13.61 51.38 17.88
CA LEU A 96 13.83 49.98 18.23
C LEU A 96 12.52 49.19 18.28
N GLU A 97 11.45 49.76 18.81
CA GLU A 97 10.12 49.14 18.79
C GLU A 97 9.65 48.88 17.37
N HIS A 98 9.74 49.90 16.50
CA HIS A 98 9.39 49.74 15.09
C HIS A 98 10.25 48.68 14.40
N LYS A 99 11.54 48.60 14.78
CA LYS A 99 12.43 47.56 14.29
C LYS A 99 12.01 46.16 14.78
N GLY A 100 11.50 46.05 16.01
CA GLY A 100 10.87 44.86 16.56
C GLY A 100 9.72 44.38 15.68
N ASP A 101 8.74 45.24 15.41
CA ASP A 101 7.60 44.94 14.54
C ASP A 101 8.03 44.48 13.13
N VAL A 102 9.10 45.09 12.59
CA VAL A 102 9.63 44.70 11.27
C VAL A 102 10.27 43.32 11.33
N ILE A 103 10.94 42.96 12.41
CA ILE A 103 11.55 41.64 12.57
C ILE A 103 10.47 40.59 12.79
N ASP A 104 9.48 40.86 13.63
CA ASP A 104 8.34 39.99 13.90
C ASP A 104 7.62 39.59 12.60
N ARG A 105 7.17 40.58 11.82
CA ARG A 105 6.59 40.36 10.48
C ARG A 105 7.50 39.60 9.51
N ARG A 106 8.83 39.64 9.70
CA ARG A 106 9.78 38.88 8.87
C ARG A 106 9.89 37.43 9.34
N LEU A 107 9.74 37.16 10.63
CA LEU A 107 9.71 35.81 11.20
C LEU A 107 8.41 35.11 10.80
N ASP A 108 7.25 35.77 10.88
CA ASP A 108 5.96 35.24 10.42
C ASP A 108 6.03 34.80 8.95
N ARG A 109 6.43 35.72 8.07
CA ARG A 109 6.57 35.42 6.63
C ARG A 109 7.57 34.30 6.35
N LYS A 110 8.51 34.07 7.27
CA LYS A 110 9.46 32.97 7.18
C LYS A 110 8.82 31.67 7.64
N GLY A 111 8.01 31.68 8.69
CA GLY A 111 7.12 30.58 9.10
C GLY A 111 6.22 30.15 7.95
N ASP A 112 5.41 31.07 7.42
CA ASP A 112 4.53 30.83 6.27
C ASP A 112 5.24 30.22 5.05
N ARG A 113 6.51 30.60 4.84
CA ARG A 113 7.32 30.09 3.73
C ARG A 113 7.84 28.69 4.02
N VAL A 114 8.16 28.37 5.27
CA VAL A 114 8.52 27.02 5.69
C VAL A 114 7.32 26.09 5.52
N ASP A 115 6.14 26.48 6.00
CA ASP A 115 4.93 25.64 5.96
C ASP A 115 4.56 25.30 4.53
N ARG A 116 4.42 26.32 3.68
CA ARG A 116 4.17 26.13 2.23
C ARG A 116 5.23 25.25 1.55
N ARG A 117 6.47 25.20 2.04
CA ARG A 117 7.50 24.31 1.49
C ARG A 117 7.37 22.88 1.99
N LEU A 118 6.92 22.68 3.24
CA LEU A 118 6.66 21.38 3.81
C LEU A 118 5.41 20.76 3.17
N ASP A 119 4.33 21.52 3.00
CA ASP A 119 3.10 21.06 2.33
C ASP A 119 3.39 20.57 0.91
N ARG A 120 4.04 21.42 0.09
CA ARG A 120 4.43 21.06 -1.29
C ARG A 120 5.35 19.84 -1.35
N LYS A 121 6.10 19.59 -0.27
CA LYS A 121 6.96 18.43 -0.15
C LYS A 121 6.13 17.18 0.19
N GLY A 122 5.15 17.30 1.09
CA GLY A 122 4.11 16.29 1.36
C GLY A 122 3.41 15.89 0.06
N ASP A 123 2.78 16.84 -0.63
CA ASP A 123 2.07 16.60 -1.90
C ASP A 123 2.92 15.90 -2.96
N ARG A 124 4.23 16.18 -2.98
CA ARG A 124 5.15 15.58 -3.95
C ARG A 124 5.45 14.13 -3.56
N ILE A 125 5.52 13.84 -2.28
CA ILE A 125 5.74 12.48 -1.78
C ILE A 125 4.49 11.64 -1.99
N ASP A 126 3.31 12.17 -1.70
CA ASP A 126 2.03 11.46 -1.88
C ASP A 126 1.85 11.06 -3.33
N ARG A 127 1.98 12.02 -4.26
CA ARG A 127 1.96 11.73 -5.71
C ARG A 127 3.01 10.71 -6.16
N ARG A 128 4.12 10.56 -5.45
CA ARG A 128 5.13 9.53 -5.75
C ARG A 128 4.76 8.18 -5.17
N LEU A 129 4.08 8.13 -4.03
CA LEU A 129 3.56 6.91 -3.43
C LEU A 129 2.39 6.39 -4.26
N ASP A 130 1.45 7.24 -4.66
CA ASP A 130 0.30 6.87 -5.52
C ASP A 130 0.77 6.25 -6.83
N ARG A 131 1.64 6.96 -7.58
CA ARG A 131 2.21 6.44 -8.84
C ARG A 131 2.98 5.14 -8.64
N LYS A 132 3.54 4.93 -7.45
CA LYS A 132 4.24 3.69 -7.12
C LYS A 132 3.24 2.56 -6.85
N GLY A 133 2.15 2.84 -6.13
CA GLY A 133 1.00 1.95 -5.93
C GLY A 133 0.45 1.49 -7.28
N GLU A 134 0.00 2.44 -8.11
CA GLU A 134 -0.55 2.14 -9.44
C GLU A 134 0.39 1.30 -10.32
N ARG A 135 1.70 1.56 -10.25
CA ARG A 135 2.68 0.78 -11.04
C ARG A 135 2.83 -0.65 -10.52
N ILE A 136 2.63 -0.86 -9.23
CA ILE A 136 2.62 -2.19 -8.63
C ILE A 136 1.34 -2.91 -9.03
N ASP A 137 0.18 -2.25 -8.95
CA ASP A 137 -1.12 -2.82 -9.31
C ASP A 137 -1.09 -3.32 -10.76
N ARG A 138 -0.72 -2.45 -11.70
CA ARG A 138 -0.54 -2.83 -13.12
C ARG A 138 0.40 -4.02 -13.32
N ARG A 139 1.43 -4.18 -12.48
CA ARG A 139 2.36 -5.32 -12.56
C ARG A 139 1.75 -6.59 -11.99
N LEU A 140 0.92 -6.49 -10.95
CA LEU A 140 0.20 -7.61 -10.38
C LEU A 140 -0.88 -8.09 -11.35
N ASP A 141 -1.65 -7.18 -11.96
CA ASP A 141 -2.67 -7.49 -12.97
C ASP A 141 -2.06 -8.25 -14.16
N HIS A 142 -1.02 -7.68 -14.79
CA HIS A 142 -0.34 -8.33 -15.91
C HIS A 142 0.27 -9.69 -15.53
N ARG A 143 0.65 -9.87 -14.26
CA ARG A 143 1.16 -11.15 -13.77
C ARG A 143 0.01 -12.14 -13.57
N GLY A 144 -1.13 -11.70 -13.05
CA GLY A 144 -2.39 -12.46 -12.94
C GLY A 144 -2.82 -12.97 -14.30
N GLU A 145 -3.04 -12.08 -15.27
CA GLU A 145 -3.46 -12.46 -16.62
C GLU A 145 -2.45 -13.41 -17.32
N ARG A 146 -1.14 -13.25 -17.06
CA ARG A 146 -0.12 -14.14 -17.62
C ARG A 146 -0.19 -15.54 -17.03
N LEU A 147 -0.56 -15.66 -15.76
CA LEU A 147 -0.70 -16.92 -15.06
C LEU A 147 -2.01 -17.61 -15.45
N GLU A 148 -3.11 -16.87 -15.54
CA GLU A 148 -4.40 -17.34 -16.06
C GLU A 148 -4.25 -17.92 -17.48
N ARG A 149 -3.67 -17.17 -18.42
CA ARG A 149 -3.39 -17.67 -19.78
C ARG A 149 -2.45 -18.88 -19.83
N ARG A 150 -1.62 -19.11 -18.81
CA ARG A 150 -0.79 -20.33 -18.72
C ARG A 150 -1.61 -21.49 -18.18
N TYR A 151 -2.49 -21.23 -17.23
CA TYR A 151 -3.41 -22.20 -16.65
C TYR A 151 -4.37 -22.74 -17.73
N ASP A 152 -5.05 -21.87 -18.47
CA ASP A 152 -5.98 -22.27 -19.53
C ASP A 152 -5.31 -23.16 -20.58
N ARG A 153 -4.11 -22.77 -21.03
CA ARG A 153 -3.34 -23.55 -22.01
C ARG A 153 -2.92 -24.92 -21.47
N ALA A 154 -2.53 -25.00 -20.20
CA ALA A 154 -2.15 -26.26 -19.58
C ALA A 154 -3.38 -27.18 -19.43
N HIS A 155 -4.52 -26.63 -19.03
CA HIS A 155 -5.78 -27.33 -18.87
C HIS A 155 -6.29 -27.86 -20.22
N ASP A 156 -6.39 -27.00 -21.24
CA ASP A 156 -6.77 -27.39 -22.61
C ASP A 156 -5.86 -28.47 -23.19
N GLY A 157 -4.54 -28.33 -22.98
CA GLY A 157 -3.56 -29.32 -23.42
C GLY A 157 -3.76 -30.69 -22.76
N ALA A 158 -4.06 -30.70 -21.45
CA ALA A 158 -4.35 -31.92 -20.71
C ALA A 158 -5.66 -32.58 -21.19
N SER A 159 -6.73 -31.79 -21.38
CA SER A 159 -8.02 -32.26 -21.91
C SER A 159 -7.88 -32.86 -23.31
N ARG A 160 -7.12 -32.21 -24.22
CA ARG A 160 -6.85 -32.73 -25.57
C ARG A 160 -6.05 -34.02 -25.55
N ARG A 161 -5.01 -34.12 -24.71
CA ARG A 161 -4.22 -35.36 -24.54
C ARG A 161 -5.08 -36.52 -24.02
N HIS A 162 -5.94 -36.26 -23.04
CA HIS A 162 -6.89 -37.25 -22.52
C HIS A 162 -7.88 -37.72 -23.58
N ALA A 163 -8.45 -36.80 -24.37
CA ALA A 163 -9.34 -37.14 -25.48
C ALA A 163 -8.64 -37.98 -26.54
N HIS A 164 -7.40 -37.63 -26.92
CA HIS A 164 -6.61 -38.40 -27.88
C HIS A 164 -6.31 -39.82 -27.37
N HIS A 165 -5.90 -39.96 -26.11
CA HIS A 165 -5.60 -41.27 -25.52
C HIS A 165 -6.86 -42.17 -25.44
N ARG A 166 -8.02 -41.62 -25.04
CA ARG A 166 -9.28 -42.37 -25.06
C ARG A 166 -9.70 -42.82 -26.47
N ARG A 167 -9.48 -41.97 -27.49
CA ARG A 167 -9.81 -42.30 -28.88
C ARG A 167 -8.89 -43.40 -29.42
N HIS A 168 -7.58 -43.31 -29.15
CA HIS A 168 -6.60 -44.34 -29.53
C HIS A 168 -6.86 -45.69 -28.85
N GLY A 169 -7.11 -45.69 -27.53
CA GLY A 169 -7.43 -46.92 -26.81
C GLY A 169 -8.70 -47.62 -27.31
N ARG A 170 -9.74 -46.86 -27.68
CA ARG A 170 -10.96 -47.41 -28.29
C ARG A 170 -10.69 -48.05 -29.66
N HIS A 171 -9.84 -47.44 -30.49
CA HIS A 171 -9.47 -48.02 -31.79
C HIS A 171 -8.60 -49.28 -31.65
N GLU A 172 -7.70 -49.34 -30.68
CA GLU A 172 -6.91 -50.55 -30.41
C GLU A 172 -7.76 -51.69 -29.85
N HIS A 173 -8.67 -51.39 -28.91
CA HIS A 173 -9.62 -52.38 -28.40
C HIS A 173 -10.56 -52.91 -29.50
N ALA A 174 -11.06 -52.04 -30.40
CA ALA A 174 -11.88 -52.45 -31.52
C ALA A 174 -11.12 -53.34 -32.54
N ARG A 175 -9.85 -53.00 -32.83
CA ARG A 175 -8.98 -53.84 -33.68
C ARG A 175 -8.72 -55.22 -33.07
N ARG A 176 -8.51 -55.30 -31.75
CA ARG A 176 -8.35 -56.58 -31.04
C ARG A 176 -9.64 -57.40 -30.98
N ALA A 177 -10.80 -56.76 -30.93
CA ALA A 177 -12.10 -57.44 -30.86
C ALA A 177 -12.58 -58.01 -32.21
N GLY A 178 -12.24 -57.35 -33.33
CA GLY A 178 -12.60 -57.82 -34.67
C GLY A 178 -11.63 -58.82 -35.32
N ALA A 179 -10.50 -59.13 -34.67
CA ALA A 179 -9.52 -60.11 -35.15
C ALA A 179 -9.74 -61.53 -34.58
N ARG A 180 -10.96 -61.84 -34.11
CA ARG A 180 -11.36 -63.15 -33.61
C ARG A 180 -12.42 -63.77 -34.50
#